data_AF-A0A3D1KE11-F1
#
_entry.id   AF-A0A3D1KE11-F1
#
_cell.length_a   1.000
_cell.length_b   1.000
_cell.length_c   1.000
_cell.angle_alpha   90.00
_cell.angle_beta   90.00
_cell.angle_gamma   90.00
#
_symmetry.space_group_name_H-M   'P 1'
#
loop_
_entity.id
_entity.type
_entity.pdbx_description
1 polymer ?
#
loop_
_entity_poly.entity_id
_entity_poly.type
_entity_poly.pdbx_seq_one_letter_code
_entity_poly.pdbx_strand_id
1 'polypeptide(L)' 'MKESGQMVLRTENLVKKYGKRTVVNNVSFDVKQGEIVGLLGPNG' A
#
# COMPACT_ATOMS: atom_id res chain seq x y z
N MET A 1 2.41 -24.69 12.73
CA MET A 1 2.29 -23.92 11.46
C MET A 1 2.93 -22.58 11.72
N LYS A 2 3.96 -22.19 10.95
CA LYS A 2 4.71 -20.96 11.25
C LYS A 2 3.76 -19.76 11.16
N GLU A 3 3.72 -18.94 12.20
CA GLU A 3 3.14 -17.60 12.11
C GLU A 3 3.84 -16.91 10.94
N SER A 4 3.11 -16.75 9.84
CA SER A 4 3.39 -15.70 8.87
C SER A 4 3.47 -14.43 9.70
N GLY A 5 4.68 -13.88 9.90
CA GLY A 5 4.90 -12.69 10.72
C GLY A 5 3.77 -11.69 10.46
N GLN A 6 3.02 -11.34 11.50
CA GLN A 6 1.66 -10.81 11.36
C GLN A 6 1.64 -9.75 10.26
N MET A 7 0.87 -10.02 9.20
CA MET A 7 0.62 -9.03 8.16
C MET A 7 -0.23 -7.94 8.80
N VAL A 8 0.32 -6.73 8.91
CA VAL A 8 -0.33 -5.62 9.65
C VAL A 8 -1.15 -4.76 8.69
N LEU A 9 -0.72 -4.65 7.43
CA LEU A 9 -1.40 -3.85 6.42
C LEU A 9 -1.37 -4.56 5.07
N ARG A 10 -2.51 -4.56 4.38
CA ARG A 10 -2.67 -5.10 3.03
C ARG A 10 -3.55 -4.18 2.22
N THR A 11 -3.19 -4.01 0.96
CA THR A 11 -4.00 -3.33 -0.03
C THR A 11 -4.14 -4.21 -1.26
N GLU A 12 -5.34 -4.23 -1.83
CA GLU A 12 -5.63 -4.91 -3.08
C GLU A 12 -6.31 -3.93 -4.01
N ASN A 13 -5.72 -3.72 -5.19
CA ASN A 13 -6.26 -2.87 -6.25
C ASN A 13 -6.64 -1.47 -5.74
N LEU A 14 -5.82 -0.89 -4.86
CA LEU A 14 -6.09 0.41 -4.25
C LEU A 14 -6.18 1.47 -5.34
N VAL A 15 -7.30 2.20 -5.32
CA VAL A 15 -7.54 3.36 -6.18
C VAL A 15 -7.90 4.55 -5.31
N LYS A 16 -7.24 5.68 -5.53
CA LYS A 16 -7.57 6.97 -4.90
C LYS A 16 -7.81 8.01 -5.98
N LYS A 17 -8.94 8.71 -5.88
CA LYS A 17 -9.33 9.79 -6.78
C LYS A 17 -9.64 11.06 -6.01
N TYR A 18 -9.28 12.20 -6.59
CA TYR A 18 -9.72 13.53 -6.21
C TYR A 18 -10.44 14.17 -7.40
N GLY A 19 -11.77 14.25 -7.32
CA GLY A 19 -12.60 14.63 -8.46
C GLY A 19 -12.36 13.71 -9.67
N LYS A 20 -11.93 14.30 -10.79
CA LYS A 20 -11.60 13.55 -12.02
C LYS A 20 -10.17 12.98 -12.04
N ARG A 21 -9.29 13.37 -11.11
CA ARG A 21 -7.88 12.93 -11.10
C ARG A 21 -7.74 11.65 -10.29
N THR A 22 -7.19 10.61 -10.90
CA THR A 22 -6.74 9.39 -10.20
C THR A 22 -5.31 9.60 -9.73
N VAL A 23 -5.08 9.57 -8.41
CA VAL A 23 -3.76 9.78 -7.78
C VAL A 23 -3.11 8.48 -7.30
N VAL A 24 -3.90 7.42 -7.13
CA VAL A 24 -3.41 6.05 -6.94
C VAL A 24 -4.26 5.17 -7.84
N ASN A 25 -3.65 4.30 -8.64
CA ASN A 25 -4.35 3.47 -9.60
C ASN A 25 -3.90 2.00 -9.52
N ASN A 26 -4.80 1.14 -9.03
CA ASN A 26 -4.63 -0.31 -8.98
C ASN A 26 -3.33 -0.76 -8.29
N VAL A 27 -3.06 -0.20 -7.11
CA VAL A 27 -1.86 -0.52 -6.32
C VAL A 27 -2.19 -1.59 -5.28
N SER A 28 -1.41 -2.67 -5.27
CA SER A 28 -1.53 -3.76 -4.29
C SER A 28 -0.20 -3.97 -3.59
N PHE A 29 -0.19 -4.00 -2.27
CA PHE A 29 1.00 -4.28 -1.46
C PHE A 29 0.61 -4.75 -0.06
N ASP A 30 1.54 -5.47 0.57
CA ASP A 30 1.46 -5.96 1.93
C ASP A 30 2.61 -5.36 2.75
N VAL A 31 2.36 -5.05 4.02
CA VAL A 31 3.37 -4.64 5.00
C VAL A 31 3.29 -5.56 6.20
N LYS A 32 4.43 -6.16 6.55
CA LYS A 32 4.54 -7.09 7.67
C LYS A 32 4.95 -6.37 8.94
N GLN A 33 4.65 -6.98 10.09
CA GLN A 33 5.08 -6.47 11.38
C GLN A 33 6.61 -6.30 11.41
N GLY A 34 7.08 -5.12 11.83
CA GLY A 34 8.50 -4.78 11.93
C GLY A 34 9.14 -4.31 10.61
N GLU A 35 8.40 -4.28 9.51
CA GLU A 35 8.87 -3.79 8.22
C GLU A 35 8.81 -2.25 8.16
N ILE A 36 9.91 -1.62 7.73
CA ILE A 36 9.97 -0.18 7.48
C ILE A 36 9.85 0.04 5.98
N VAL A 37 8.80 0.74 5.56
CA VAL A 37 8.50 1.02 4.15
C VAL A 37 8.55 2.53 3.90
N GLY A 38 9.29 2.94 2.87
CA GLY A 38 9.31 4.31 2.37
C GLY A 38 8.55 4.41 1.05
N LEU A 39 7.56 5.29 0.98
CA LEU A 39 6.86 5.63 -0.27
C LEU A 39 7.47 6.90 -0.84
N LEU A 40 8.02 6.81 -2.06
CA LEU A 40 8.71 7.90 -2.74
C LEU A 40 8.01 8.22 -4.06
N GLY A 41 7.93 9.51 -4.38
CA GLY A 41 7.36 10.00 -5.63
C GLY A 41 7.65 11.48 -5.83
N PRO A 42 7.46 12.01 -7.04
CA PRO A 42 7.49 13.44 -7.28
C PRO A 42 6.40 14.16 -6.47
N ASN A 43 6.50 15.49 -6.38
CA ASN A 43 5.46 16.29 -5.76
C ASN A 43 4.17 16.24 -6.60
N GLY A 44 3.07 15.79 -6.00
CA GLY A 44 1.74 15.74 -6.64
C GLY A 44 1.58 14.67 -7.72
#